data_AF-A0A4R4VXZ4-F1
#
_entry.id   AF-A0A4R4VXZ4-F1
#
_cell.length_a   1.000
_cell.length_b   1.000
_cell.length_c   1.000
_cell.angle_alpha   90.00
_cell.angle_beta   90.00
_cell.angle_gamma   90.00
#
_symmetry.space_group_name_H-M   'P 1'
#
loop_
_entity.id
_entity.type
_entity.pdbx_description
1 polymer ?
#
loop_
_entity_poly.entity_id
_entity_poly.type
_entity_poly.pdbx_seq_one_letter_code
_entity_poly.pdbx_strand_id
1 'polypeptide(L)'
;MTSSDTLHRVEKACAQLHRDGQPVTFIAVAHLTGLGRTTLYRSATLRAVIEENRRRAATNGTLTGLLDEIRTLQTALEAVAARVRHHEEQLRRLTTRVG
;
A
#
# COMPACT_ATOMS: atom_id res chain seq x y z
N MET A 1 -24.70 -7.96 -8.20
CA MET A 1 -23.40 -7.43 -7.75
C MET A 1 -23.16 -6.10 -8.42
N THR A 2 -22.89 -5.05 -7.67
CA THR A 2 -22.67 -3.73 -8.24
C THR A 2 -21.25 -3.60 -8.78
N SER A 3 -21.01 -2.64 -9.68
CA SER A 3 -19.67 -2.40 -10.25
C SER A 3 -18.63 -2.02 -9.16
N SER A 4 -19.08 -1.44 -8.04
CA SER A 4 -18.23 -1.07 -6.90
C SER A 4 -17.77 -2.29 -6.11
N ASP A 5 -18.66 -3.27 -5.86
CA ASP A 5 -18.30 -4.52 -5.17
C ASP A 5 -17.24 -5.31 -5.93
N THR A 6 -17.32 -5.27 -7.26
CA THR A 6 -16.40 -5.97 -8.16
C THR A 6 -15.02 -5.31 -8.14
N LEU A 7 -14.99 -3.97 -8.15
CA LEU A 7 -13.75 -3.20 -8.03
C LEU A 7 -13.06 -3.48 -6.69
N HIS A 8 -13.78 -3.42 -5.58
CA HIS A 8 -13.21 -3.67 -4.25
C HIS A 8 -12.63 -5.08 -4.11
N ARG A 9 -13.29 -6.10 -4.69
CA ARG A 9 -12.75 -7.46 -4.73
C ARG A 9 -11.46 -7.56 -5.53
N VAL A 10 -11.38 -6.87 -6.67
CA VAL A 10 -10.17 -6.81 -7.50
C VAL A 10 -9.02 -6.12 -6.76
N GLU A 11 -9.28 -4.99 -6.11
CA GLU A 11 -8.28 -4.29 -5.27
C GLU A 11 -7.76 -5.19 -4.15
N LYS A 12 -8.66 -5.88 -3.44
CA LYS A 12 -8.29 -6.82 -2.38
C LYS A 12 -7.45 -7.99 -2.91
N ALA A 13 -7.78 -8.52 -4.08
CA ALA A 13 -7.00 -9.58 -4.72
C ALA A 13 -5.60 -9.11 -5.13
N CYS A 14 -5.48 -7.90 -5.68
CA CYS A 14 -4.18 -7.30 -5.98
C CYS A 14 -3.35 -7.13 -4.70
N ALA A 15 -3.92 -6.61 -3.61
CA ALA A 15 -3.21 -6.47 -2.33
C ALA A 15 -2.76 -7.82 -1.75
N GLN A 16 -3.58 -8.87 -1.90
CA GLN A 16 -3.21 -10.22 -1.49
C GLN A 16 -1.99 -10.74 -2.28
N LEU A 17 -1.98 -10.58 -3.60
CA LEU A 17 -0.86 -11.01 -4.44
C LEU A 17 0.45 -10.31 -4.05
N HIS A 18 0.41 -9.02 -3.74
CA HIS A 18 1.59 -8.31 -3.24
C HIS A 18 2.09 -8.88 -1.91
N ARG A 19 1.18 -9.13 -0.95
CA ARG A 19 1.57 -9.72 0.34
C ARG A 19 2.20 -11.10 0.18
N ASP A 20 1.70 -11.88 -0.76
CA ASP A 20 2.18 -13.24 -1.03
C ASP A 20 3.43 -13.28 -1.91
N GLY A 21 3.97 -12.11 -2.31
CA GLY A 21 5.10 -12.01 -3.22
C GLY A 21 4.80 -12.55 -4.63
N GLN A 22 3.53 -12.67 -4.99
CA GLN A 22 3.08 -13.23 -6.26
C GLN A 22 2.93 -12.13 -7.33
N PRO A 23 3.26 -12.42 -8.59
CA PRO A 23 3.05 -11.46 -9.68
C PRO A 23 1.58 -11.07 -9.85
N VAL A 24 1.30 -9.76 -9.92
CA VAL A 24 -0.05 -9.24 -10.20
C VAL A 24 -0.38 -9.42 -11.70
N THR A 25 -0.99 -10.54 -12.04
CA THR A 25 -1.44 -10.86 -13.41
C THR A 25 -2.96 -10.95 -13.49
N PHE A 26 -3.53 -10.74 -14.67
CA PHE A 26 -4.98 -10.93 -14.89
C PHE A 26 -5.44 -12.36 -14.55
N ILE A 27 -4.57 -13.35 -14.74
CA ILE A 27 -4.86 -14.74 -14.43
C ILE A 27 -4.95 -14.94 -12.92
N ALA A 28 -3.96 -14.45 -12.17
CA ALA A 28 -3.95 -14.56 -10.71
C ALA A 28 -5.12 -13.80 -10.07
N VAL A 29 -5.42 -12.60 -10.56
CA VAL A 29 -6.55 -11.80 -10.09
C VAL A 29 -7.89 -12.49 -10.41
N ALA A 30 -8.05 -13.05 -11.62
CA ALA A 30 -9.25 -13.83 -11.98
C ALA A 30 -9.44 -15.03 -11.04
N HIS A 31 -8.37 -15.75 -10.74
CA HIS A 31 -8.40 -16.90 -9.83
C HIS A 31 -8.82 -16.50 -8.41
N LEU A 32 -8.24 -15.44 -7.85
CA LEU A 32 -8.55 -14.98 -6.49
C LEU A 32 -9.94 -14.35 -6.34
N THR A 33 -10.46 -13.72 -7.40
CA THR A 33 -11.76 -13.03 -7.37
C THR A 33 -12.92 -13.90 -7.84
N GLY A 34 -12.64 -15.03 -8.49
CA GLY A 34 -13.62 -15.85 -9.20
C GLY A 34 -14.22 -15.18 -10.44
N LEU A 35 -13.64 -14.06 -10.90
CA LEU A 35 -14.10 -13.34 -12.08
C LEU A 35 -13.52 -13.94 -13.36
N GLY A 36 -14.30 -13.96 -14.43
CA GLY A 36 -13.79 -14.31 -15.76
C GLY A 36 -12.75 -13.29 -16.24
N ARG A 37 -11.67 -13.77 -16.87
CA ARG A 37 -10.65 -12.91 -17.50
C ARG A 37 -11.25 -11.92 -18.50
N THR A 38 -12.27 -12.35 -19.25
CA THR A 38 -13.02 -11.50 -20.18
C THR A 38 -13.68 -10.31 -19.48
N THR A 39 -14.21 -10.50 -18.28
CA THR A 39 -14.79 -9.43 -17.46
C THR A 39 -13.72 -8.41 -17.04
N LEU A 40 -12.56 -8.88 -16.61
CA LEU A 40 -11.43 -8.02 -16.23
C LEU A 40 -10.91 -7.20 -17.42
N TYR A 41 -10.84 -7.80 -18.61
CA TYR A 41 -10.42 -7.10 -19.83
C TYR A 41 -11.49 -6.19 -20.44
N ARG A 42 -12.79 -6.41 -20.19
CA ARG A 42 -13.84 -5.56 -20.74
C ARG A 42 -14.02 -4.26 -19.95
N SER A 43 -13.76 -4.27 -18.65
CA SER A 43 -13.83 -3.07 -17.82
C SER A 43 -12.52 -2.28 -17.88
N ALA A 44 -12.58 -1.06 -18.42
CA ALA A 44 -11.43 -0.14 -18.42
C ALA A 44 -10.93 0.16 -17.00
N THR A 45 -11.85 0.32 -16.04
CA THR A 45 -11.53 0.56 -14.64
C THR A 45 -10.80 -0.62 -14.00
N LEU A 46 -11.29 -1.85 -14.18
CA LEU A 46 -10.63 -3.03 -13.62
C LEU A 46 -9.26 -3.27 -14.27
N ARG A 47 -9.15 -3.06 -15.59
CA ARG A 47 -7.87 -3.12 -16.30
C ARG A 47 -6.87 -2.12 -15.72
N ALA A 48 -7.27 -0.86 -15.53
CA ALA A 48 -6.40 0.19 -15.02
C ALA A 48 -5.86 -0.15 -13.62
N VAL A 49 -6.71 -0.66 -12.73
CA VAL A 49 -6.31 -1.07 -11.37
C VAL A 49 -5.29 -2.20 -11.41
N ILE A 50 -5.51 -3.24 -12.22
CA ILE A 50 -4.59 -4.38 -12.31
C ILE A 50 -3.24 -3.96 -12.88
N GLU A 51 -3.23 -3.11 -13.92
CA GLU A 51 -1.99 -2.62 -14.52
C GLU A 51 -1.21 -1.70 -13.57
N GLU A 52 -1.89 -0.80 -12.87
CA GLU A 52 -1.25 0.07 -11.87
C GLU A 52 -0.57 -0.74 -10.77
N ASN A 53 -1.29 -1.74 -10.24
CA ASN A 53 -0.75 -2.66 -9.25
C ASN A 53 0.43 -3.48 -9.80
N ARG A 54 0.37 -3.93 -11.06
CA ARG A 54 1.50 -4.61 -11.70
C ARG A 54 2.73 -3.72 -11.83
N ARG A 55 2.58 -2.46 -12.22
CA ARG A 55 3.71 -1.51 -12.29
C ARG A 55 4.33 -1.28 -10.92
N ARG A 56 3.50 -1.09 -9.89
CA ARG A 56 3.98 -0.95 -8.50
C ARG A 56 4.74 -2.18 -8.04
N ALA A 57 4.22 -3.38 -8.32
CA ALA A 57 4.92 -4.63 -8.03
C ALA A 57 6.27 -4.73 -8.78
N ALA A 58 6.35 -4.27 -10.02
CA ALA A 58 7.60 -4.26 -10.78
C ALA A 58 8.61 -3.27 -10.20
N THR A 59 8.18 -2.10 -9.76
CA THR A 59 9.05 -1.11 -9.08
C THR A 59 9.52 -1.62 -7.72
N ASN A 60 8.61 -2.15 -6.90
CA ASN A 60 8.88 -2.66 -5.55
C ASN A 60 9.61 -4.01 -5.56
N GLY A 61 9.52 -4.78 -6.65
CA GLY A 61 10.27 -6.03 -6.84
C GLY A 61 11.76 -5.81 -7.10
N THR A 62 12.21 -4.57 -7.30
CA THR A 62 13.63 -4.24 -7.34
C THR A 62 14.15 -3.98 -5.92
N LEU A 63 15.34 -4.51 -5.60
CA LEU A 63 16.04 -4.25 -4.33
C LEU A 63 16.10 -2.75 -4.01
N THR A 64 16.25 -1.92 -5.05
CA THR A 64 16.24 -0.46 -4.97
C THR A 64 14.91 0.10 -4.47
N GLY A 65 13.77 -0.38 -4.99
CA GLY A 65 12.45 0.07 -4.54
C GLY A 65 12.18 -0.23 -3.06
N LEU A 66 12.61 -1.41 -2.59
CA LEU A 66 12.53 -1.76 -1.16
C LEU A 66 13.43 -0.89 -0.29
N LEU A 67 14.64 -0.56 -0.76
CA LEU A 67 15.54 0.34 -0.04
C LEU A 67 14.97 1.76 0.08
N ASP A 68 14.32 2.26 -0.97
CA ASP A 68 13.67 3.57 -0.97
C ASP A 68 12.47 3.62 -0.01
N GLU A 69 11.67 2.55 0.06
CA GLU A 69 10.58 2.43 1.04
C GLU A 69 11.12 2.38 2.48
N ILE A 70 12.15 1.57 2.75
CA ILE A 70 12.80 1.50 4.07
C ILE A 70 13.32 2.87 4.48
N ARG A 71 14.01 3.57 3.57
CA ARG A 71 14.53 4.92 3.81
C ARG A 71 13.40 5.90 4.13
N THR A 72 12.29 5.81 3.43
CA THR A 72 11.11 6.65 3.66
C THR A 72 10.51 6.41 5.05
N LEU A 73 10.39 5.14 5.46
CA LEU A 73 9.91 4.77 6.79
C LEU A 73 10.85 5.23 7.91
N GLN A 74 12.18 5.13 7.70
CA GLN A 74 13.18 5.65 8.63
C GLN A 74 13.01 7.16 8.83
N THR A 75 12.87 7.93 7.75
CA THR A 75 12.65 9.39 7.84
C THR A 75 11.36 9.73 8.58
N ALA A 76 10.26 9.01 8.31
CA ALA A 76 9.00 9.22 9.02
C ALA A 76 9.12 8.92 10.51
N LEU A 77 9.82 7.84 10.87
CA LEU A 77 10.06 7.45 12.27
C LEU A 77 10.91 8.49 13.01
N GLU A 78 11.96 9.02 12.37
CA GLU A 78 12.79 10.08 12.94
C GLU A 78 12.00 11.35 13.21
N ALA A 79 11.10 11.74 12.30
CA ALA A 79 10.23 12.89 12.48
C ALA A 79 9.28 12.71 13.69
N VAL A 80 8.73 11.50 13.86
CA VAL A 80 7.91 11.16 15.03
C VAL A 80 8.74 11.23 16.31
N ALA A 81 9.94 10.64 16.32
CA ALA A 81 10.83 10.67 17.48
C ALA A 81 11.24 12.10 17.88
N ALA A 82 11.52 12.97 16.90
CA ALA A 82 11.82 14.38 17.13
C ALA A 82 10.62 15.10 17.75
N ARG A 83 9.41 14.82 17.26
CA ARG A 83 8.18 15.39 17.80
C ARG A 83 7.93 14.92 19.23
N VAL A 84 8.13 13.65 19.56
CA VAL A 84 8.00 13.14 20.93
C VAL A 84 8.96 13.85 21.88
N ARG A 85 10.26 13.93 21.53
CA ARG A 85 11.25 14.66 22.33
C ARG A 85 10.86 16.12 22.57
N HIS A 86 10.32 16.78 21.55
CA HIS A 86 9.85 18.16 21.69
C HIS A 86 8.70 18.26 22.70
N HIS A 87 7.71 17.37 22.64
CA HIS A 87 6.59 17.37 23.59
C HIS A 87 7.03 17.06 25.02
N GLU A 88 7.95 16.10 25.20
CA GLU A 88 8.52 15.80 26.53
C GLU A 88 9.22 17.01 27.15
N GLU A 89 9.98 17.76 26.34
CA GLU A 89 10.65 18.98 26.79
C GLU A 89 9.64 20.10 27.13
N GLN A 90 8.56 20.25 26.36
CA GLN A 90 7.49 21.20 26.70
C GLN A 90 6.81 20.82 28.02
N LEU A 91 6.52 19.54 28.23
CA LEU A 91 5.92 19.06 29.49
C LEU A 91 6.85 19.34 30.67
N ARG A 92 8.15 19.05 30.56
CA ARG A 92 9.13 19.38 31.62
C ARG A 92 9.09 20.86 31.98
N ARG A 93 9.12 21.76 30.98
CA ARG A 93 9.08 23.21 31.22
C ARG A 93 7.79 23.66 31.91
N LEU A 94 6.65 23.07 31.54
CA LEU A 94 5.37 23.36 32.18
C LEU A 94 5.33 22.88 33.63
N THR A 95 5.77 21.65 33.90
CA THR A 95 5.82 21.10 35.26
C THR A 95 6.77 21.89 36.17
N THR A 96 7.93 22.32 35.66
CA THR A 96 8.90 23.12 36.42
C THR A 96 8.43 24.57 36.68
N ARG A 97 7.45 25.08 35.91
CA ARG A 97 6.89 26.43 36.12
C ARG A 97 5.73 26.46 37.13
N VAL A 98 5.13 25.31 37.41
CA VAL A 98 3.95 25.18 38.28
C VAL A 98 4.32 24.68 39.69
N GLY A 99 5.54 24.18 39.90
CA GLY A 99 6.11 23.87 41.23
C GLY A 99 6.97 25.01 41.76
#